data_AF-A0A841QI88-F1
#
_entry.id   AF-A0A841QI88-F1
#
_cell.length_a   1.000
_cell.length_b   1.000
_cell.length_c   1.000
_cell.angle_alpha   90.00
_cell.angle_beta   90.00
_cell.angle_gamma   90.00
#
_symmetry.space_group_name_H-M   'P 1'
#
loop_
_entity.id
_entity.type
_entity.pdbx_description
1 polymer ?
#
loop_
_entity_poly.entity_id
_entity_poly.type
_entity_poly.pdbx_seq_one_letter_code
_entity_poly.pdbx_strand_id
1 'polypeptide(L)'
;MRLHWVTEWQKRGVPHLHGAVYFAQEAVEAAGGPSAMEHRLVAVWTHLAASYGSQKWSQTVKHIYDALGWSQYVAKHAARGARHIQRSSHCLPSGWQGQTGRMWGKSGVWPVAEALKFEFGNMAAYAAFRRLMR
;
A
#
# COMPACT_ATOMS: atom_id res chain seq x y z
N MET A 1 -12.63 -6.04 -8.27
CA MET A 1 -11.22 -5.97 -7.81
C MET A 1 -11.13 -5.07 -6.60
N ARG A 2 -10.32 -5.44 -5.61
CA ARG A 2 -9.98 -4.57 -4.46
C ARG A 2 -8.48 -4.38 -4.47
N LEU A 3 -8.00 -3.17 -4.16
CA LEU A 3 -6.57 -2.95 -4.01
C LEU A 3 -6.26 -1.89 -2.97
N HIS A 4 -5.04 -1.91 -2.48
CA HIS A 4 -4.48 -0.82 -1.70
C HIS A 4 -2.97 -0.78 -1.89
N TRP A 5 -2.41 0.40 -1.64
CA TRP A 5 -1.01 0.67 -1.91
C TRP A 5 -0.41 1.57 -0.85
N VAL A 6 0.91 1.50 -0.77
CA VAL A 6 1.76 2.44 -0.06
C VAL A 6 2.87 2.89 -0.99
N THR A 7 3.21 4.16 -0.94
CA THR A 7 4.30 4.78 -1.68
C THR A 7 5.41 5.12 -0.71
N GLU A 8 6.62 4.71 -1.03
CA GLU A 8 7.85 5.02 -0.30
C GLU A 8 8.78 5.86 -1.16
N TRP A 9 9.54 6.76 -0.55
CA TRP A 9 10.60 7.49 -1.25
C TRP A 9 11.91 6.72 -1.27
N GLN A 10 12.63 6.78 -2.38
CA GLN A 10 13.98 6.24 -2.46
C GLN A 10 15.01 7.35 -2.35
N LYS A 11 16.22 7.01 -1.87
CA LYS A 11 17.38 7.94 -1.83
C LYS A 11 17.64 8.63 -3.17
N ARG A 12 17.36 7.94 -4.28
CA ARG A 12 17.53 8.43 -5.65
C ARG A 12 16.43 9.40 -6.12
N GLY A 13 15.49 9.80 -5.25
CA GLY A 13 14.47 10.80 -5.55
C GLY A 13 13.30 10.31 -6.41
N VAL A 14 13.03 8.99 -6.43
CA VAL A 14 11.90 8.41 -7.17
C VAL A 14 10.96 7.64 -6.22
N PRO A 15 9.65 7.60 -6.52
CA PRO A 15 8.70 6.78 -5.77
C PRO A 15 8.98 5.29 -5.94
N HIS A 16 8.72 4.53 -4.89
CA HIS A 16 8.61 3.08 -4.89
C HIS A 16 7.23 2.69 -4.39
N LEU A 17 6.45 2.04 -5.26
CA LEU A 17 5.09 1.64 -4.93
C LEU A 17 5.06 0.17 -4.51
N HIS A 18 4.39 -0.08 -3.39
CA HIS A 18 3.99 -1.41 -2.97
C HIS A 18 2.48 -1.49 -2.98
N GLY A 19 1.91 -2.60 -3.46
CA GLY A 19 0.47 -2.77 -3.49
C GLY A 19 0.05 -4.22 -3.32
N ALA A 20 -1.15 -4.40 -2.79
CA ALA A 20 -1.86 -5.67 -2.83
C ALA A 20 -3.13 -5.50 -3.63
N VAL A 21 -3.38 -6.46 -4.50
CA VAL A 21 -4.54 -6.51 -5.38
C VAL A 21 -5.23 -7.84 -5.19
N TYR A 22 -6.53 -7.80 -4.95
CA TYR A 22 -7.39 -8.95 -4.73
C TYR A 22 -8.38 -9.05 -5.88
N PHE A 23 -8.38 -10.21 -6.52
CA PHE A 23 -9.28 -10.57 -7.60
C PHE A 23 -10.33 -11.58 -7.11
N ALA A 24 -11.48 -11.60 -7.78
CA ALA A 24 -12.41 -12.70 -7.63
C ALA A 24 -11.80 -13.95 -8.27
N GLN A 25 -12.08 -15.13 -7.71
CA GLN A 25 -11.47 -16.39 -8.15
C GLN A 25 -11.76 -16.65 -9.64
N GLU A 26 -12.99 -16.37 -10.07
CA GLU A 26 -13.47 -16.54 -11.44
C GLU A 26 -12.69 -15.65 -12.42
N ALA A 27 -12.29 -14.45 -11.99
CA ALA A 27 -11.49 -13.54 -12.80
C ALA A 27 -10.04 -14.03 -12.96
N VAL A 28 -9.50 -14.73 -11.96
CA VAL A 28 -8.17 -15.35 -12.03
C VAL A 28 -8.20 -16.55 -12.98
N GLU A 29 -9.23 -17.38 -12.87
CA GLU A 29 -9.44 -18.54 -13.74
C GLU A 29 -9.63 -18.11 -15.20
N ALA A 30 -10.49 -17.12 -15.46
CA ALA A 30 -10.70 -16.56 -16.79
C ALA A 30 -9.43 -15.93 -17.40
N ALA A 31 -8.52 -15.44 -16.56
CA ALA A 31 -7.24 -14.89 -17.01
C ALA A 31 -6.22 -15.96 -17.44
N GLY A 32 -6.49 -17.25 -17.16
CA GLY A 32 -5.58 -18.38 -17.38
C GLY A 32 -4.89 -18.88 -16.10
N GLY A 33 -5.44 -18.57 -14.92
CA GLY A 33 -4.90 -18.97 -13.62
C GLY A 33 -3.91 -17.95 -13.01
N PRO A 34 -3.38 -18.24 -11.80
CA PRO A 34 -2.57 -17.30 -11.02
C PRO A 34 -1.32 -16.78 -11.74
N SER A 35 -0.56 -17.65 -12.40
CA SER A 35 0.66 -17.25 -13.14
C SER A 35 0.35 -16.34 -14.32
N ALA A 36 -0.77 -16.57 -15.02
CA ALA A 36 -1.19 -15.68 -16.10
C ALA A 36 -1.64 -14.31 -15.56
N MET A 37 -2.30 -14.28 -14.40
CA MET A 37 -2.66 -13.04 -13.71
C MET A 37 -1.42 -12.25 -13.27
N GLU A 38 -0.39 -12.91 -12.74
CA GLU A 38 0.89 -12.28 -12.39
C GLU A 38 1.52 -11.57 -13.59
N HIS A 39 1.65 -12.25 -14.72
CA HIS A 39 2.19 -11.65 -15.94
C HIS A 39 1.36 -10.46 -16.42
N ARG A 40 0.02 -10.55 -16.35
CA ARG A 40 -0.89 -9.44 -16.69
C ARG A 40 -0.70 -8.24 -15.77
N LEU A 41 -0.54 -8.46 -14.46
CA LEU A 41 -0.28 -7.39 -13.49
C LEU A 41 1.02 -6.63 -13.81
N VAL A 42 2.11 -7.36 -14.08
CA VAL A 42 3.39 -6.75 -14.49
C VAL A 42 3.21 -5.96 -15.77
N ALA A 43 2.58 -6.54 -16.79
CA ALA A 43 2.35 -5.88 -18.08
C ALA A 43 1.55 -4.58 -17.92
N VAL A 44 0.41 -4.62 -17.25
CA VAL A 44 -0.45 -3.45 -17.01
C VAL A 44 0.30 -2.37 -16.25
N TRP A 45 1.00 -2.72 -15.17
CA TRP A 45 1.75 -1.74 -14.39
C TRP A 45 2.88 -1.09 -15.21
N THR A 46 3.66 -1.89 -15.92
CA THR A 46 4.75 -1.35 -16.77
C THR A 46 4.22 -0.47 -17.89
N HIS A 47 3.04 -0.77 -18.44
CA HIS A 47 2.39 0.07 -19.43
C HIS A 47 1.94 1.41 -18.83
N LEU A 48 1.25 1.39 -17.69
CA LEU A 48 0.77 2.60 -17.00
C LEU A 48 1.91 3.50 -16.52
N ALA A 49 3.02 2.90 -16.07
CA ALA A 49 4.17 3.61 -15.53
C ALA A 49 5.31 3.79 -16.56
N ALA A 50 5.04 3.56 -17.84
CA ALA A 50 6.06 3.60 -18.90
C ALA A 50 6.75 4.97 -18.99
N SER A 51 5.99 6.06 -18.84
CA SER A 51 6.53 7.43 -18.86
C SER A 51 7.51 7.72 -17.72
N TYR A 52 7.52 6.89 -16.67
CA TYR A 52 8.43 7.00 -15.53
C TYR A 52 9.58 5.98 -15.59
N GLY A 53 9.73 5.26 -16.71
CA GLY A 53 10.81 4.29 -16.92
C GLY A 53 10.60 2.94 -16.23
N SER A 54 9.36 2.60 -15.83
CA SER A 54 9.06 1.29 -15.23
C SER A 54 9.30 0.16 -16.23
N GLN A 55 10.01 -0.89 -15.79
CA GLN A 55 10.37 -2.03 -16.63
C GLN A 55 10.05 -3.35 -15.93
N LYS A 56 9.75 -4.39 -16.72
CA LYS A 56 9.29 -5.71 -16.19
C LYS A 56 10.27 -6.34 -15.20
N TRP A 57 11.57 -6.15 -15.39
CA TRP A 57 12.62 -6.71 -14.52
C TRP A 57 12.75 -6.00 -13.17
N SER A 58 12.12 -4.84 -13.01
CA SER A 58 12.08 -4.10 -11.74
C SER A 58 10.81 -4.37 -10.94
N GLN A 59 9.97 -5.31 -11.38
CA GLN A 59 8.72 -5.67 -10.72
C GLN A 59 8.86 -6.98 -9.95
N THR A 60 8.17 -7.07 -8.81
CA THR A 60 8.08 -8.30 -8.03
C THR A 60 6.63 -8.50 -7.64
N VAL A 61 6.07 -9.65 -8.01
CA VAL A 61 4.73 -10.07 -7.62
C VAL A 61 4.87 -11.30 -6.73
N LYS A 62 4.10 -11.34 -5.64
CA LYS A 62 4.03 -12.49 -4.74
C LYS A 62 2.57 -12.75 -4.41
N HIS A 63 2.19 -14.02 -4.42
CA HIS A 63 0.86 -14.42 -3.98
C HIS A 63 0.70 -14.17 -2.48
N ILE A 64 -0.50 -13.74 -2.11
CA ILE A 64 -0.89 -13.54 -0.71
C ILE A 64 -1.58 -14.82 -0.27
N TYR A 65 -0.87 -15.65 0.49
CA TYR A 65 -1.40 -16.91 1.02
C TYR A 65 -2.09 -16.72 2.38
N ASP A 66 -1.66 -15.72 3.15
CA ASP A 66 -2.27 -15.33 4.41
C ASP A 66 -2.37 -13.81 4.52
N ALA A 67 -3.33 -13.35 5.34
CA ALA A 67 -3.53 -11.92 5.57
C ALA A 67 -2.43 -11.31 6.47
N LEU A 68 -1.70 -12.13 7.22
CA LEU A 68 -0.76 -11.68 8.23
C LEU A 68 0.49 -11.07 7.60
N GLY A 69 1.13 -11.76 6.65
CA GLY A 69 2.37 -11.31 6.03
C GLY A 69 2.20 -9.98 5.30
N TRP A 70 1.10 -9.81 4.59
CA TRP A 70 0.80 -8.55 3.91
C TRP A 70 0.43 -7.42 4.89
N SER A 71 -0.38 -7.70 5.92
CA SER A 71 -0.72 -6.69 6.95
C SER A 71 0.52 -6.23 7.73
N GLN A 72 1.43 -7.16 8.05
CA GLN A 72 2.73 -6.85 8.66
C GLN A 72 3.60 -5.99 7.73
N TYR A 73 3.61 -6.30 6.42
CA TYR A 73 4.35 -5.53 5.43
C TYR A 73 3.84 -4.08 5.31
N VAL A 74 2.51 -3.91 5.24
CA VAL A 74 1.88 -2.57 5.22
C VAL A 74 2.14 -1.83 6.52
N ALA A 75 1.97 -2.49 7.67
CA ALA A 75 2.21 -1.89 8.98
C ALA A 75 3.66 -1.39 9.10
N LYS A 76 4.64 -2.20 8.66
CA LYS A 76 6.06 -1.81 8.61
C LYS A 76 6.29 -0.52 7.82
N HIS A 77 5.62 -0.37 6.68
CA HIS A 77 5.83 0.76 5.79
C HIS A 77 5.02 2.00 6.19
N ALA A 78 3.81 1.81 6.72
CA ALA A 78 2.96 2.89 7.24
C ALA A 78 3.47 3.48 8.56
N ALA A 79 4.10 2.66 9.42
CA ALA A 79 4.59 3.08 10.75
C ALA A 79 5.92 3.84 10.73
N ARG A 80 6.60 3.96 9.58
CA ARG A 80 7.89 4.66 9.51
C ARG A 80 7.70 6.14 9.87
N GLY A 81 8.62 6.73 10.63
CA GLY A 81 8.53 8.15 11.01
C GLY A 81 8.83 9.11 9.87
N ALA A 82 8.43 10.38 9.97
CA ALA A 82 8.68 11.40 8.93
C ALA A 82 10.17 11.63 8.64
N ARG A 83 11.06 11.38 9.62
CA ARG A 83 12.52 11.46 9.44
C ARG A 83 13.13 10.21 8.79
N HIS A 84 12.35 9.12 8.69
CA HIS A 84 12.80 7.93 7.97
C HIS A 84 12.95 8.26 6.49
N ILE A 85 13.98 7.73 5.85
CA ILE A 85 14.36 8.13 4.50
C ILE A 85 13.26 7.98 3.45
N GLN A 86 12.41 6.98 3.63
CA GLN A 86 11.27 6.71 2.77
C GLN A 86 10.06 7.63 3.00
N ARG A 87 10.14 8.52 3.98
CA ARG A 87 9.13 9.55 4.29
C ARG A 87 9.73 10.95 4.43
N SER A 88 11.06 11.07 4.34
CA SER A 88 11.78 12.33 4.49
C SER A 88 11.50 13.25 3.32
N SER A 89 11.25 14.52 3.62
CA SER A 89 11.00 15.54 2.60
C SER A 89 12.19 15.74 1.65
N HIS A 90 13.41 15.46 2.10
CA HIS A 90 14.61 15.53 1.26
C HIS A 90 14.63 14.45 0.15
N CYS A 91 13.89 13.36 0.33
CA CYS A 91 13.77 12.30 -0.67
C CYS A 91 12.52 12.44 -1.54
N LEU A 92 11.71 13.50 -1.35
CA LEU A 92 10.54 13.76 -2.19
C LEU A 92 10.99 14.07 -3.63
N PRO A 93 10.34 13.47 -4.64
CA PRO A 93 10.50 13.88 -6.02
C PRO A 93 10.21 15.38 -6.18
N SER A 94 10.91 16.05 -7.09
CA SER A 94 10.78 17.50 -7.31
C SER A 94 9.34 17.95 -7.55
N GLY A 95 8.57 17.20 -8.35
CA GLY A 95 7.16 17.48 -8.64
C GLY A 95 6.22 17.34 -7.44
N TRP A 96 6.70 16.83 -6.30
CA TRP A 96 5.93 16.59 -5.07
C TRP A 96 6.49 17.42 -3.90
N GLN A 97 7.44 18.32 -4.13
CA GLN A 97 7.93 19.21 -3.08
C GLN A 97 6.81 20.12 -2.58
N GLY A 98 6.71 20.29 -1.26
CA GLY A 98 5.61 21.03 -0.60
C GLY A 98 4.27 20.29 -0.59
N GLN A 99 4.16 19.13 -1.25
CA GLN A 99 2.97 18.29 -1.28
C GLN A 99 3.37 16.88 -0.85
N THR A 100 3.16 16.52 0.41
CA THR A 100 3.50 15.18 0.91
C THR A 100 2.75 14.04 0.21
N GLY A 101 1.73 14.37 -0.60
CA GLY A 101 0.90 13.43 -1.33
C GLY A 101 0.15 12.48 -0.38
N ARG A 102 -0.71 11.63 -0.93
CA ARG A 102 -1.23 10.48 -0.19
C ARG A 102 -0.21 9.36 -0.27
N MET A 103 0.52 9.13 0.82
CA MET A 103 1.51 8.05 0.95
C MET A 103 0.90 6.65 0.88
N TRP A 104 -0.42 6.54 0.95
CA TRP A 104 -1.15 5.28 0.83
C TRP A 104 -2.55 5.54 0.29
N GLY A 105 -3.20 4.50 -0.21
CA GLY A 105 -4.59 4.58 -0.65
C GLY A 105 -5.20 3.20 -0.86
N LYS A 106 -6.50 3.19 -1.17
CA LYS A 106 -7.25 1.97 -1.51
C LYS A 106 -8.27 2.25 -2.61
N SER A 107 -8.64 1.20 -3.35
CA SER A 107 -9.72 1.19 -4.33
C SER A 107 -10.53 -0.10 -4.24
N GLY A 108 -11.76 -0.05 -4.77
CA GLY A 108 -12.77 -1.10 -4.66
C GLY A 108 -13.58 -1.04 -3.37
N VAL A 109 -14.59 -1.91 -3.29
CA VAL A 109 -15.48 -2.01 -2.12
C VAL A 109 -14.83 -2.91 -1.08
N TRP A 110 -14.59 -2.38 0.12
CA TRP A 110 -14.03 -3.13 1.24
C TRP A 110 -15.12 -3.35 2.29
N PRO A 111 -15.15 -4.50 2.98
CA PRO A 111 -15.92 -4.61 4.21
C PRO A 111 -15.31 -3.62 5.21
N VAL A 112 -16.10 -2.62 5.62
CA VAL A 112 -15.70 -1.63 6.61
C VAL A 112 -16.62 -1.81 7.80
N ALA A 113 -16.06 -2.11 8.97
CA ALA A 113 -16.82 -2.07 10.22
C ALA A 113 -17.12 -0.61 10.59
N GLU A 114 -18.21 -0.38 11.32
CA GLU A 114 -18.47 0.95 11.86
C GLU A 114 -17.27 1.41 12.71
N ALA A 115 -16.85 2.66 12.52
CA ALA A 115 -15.73 3.20 13.26
C ALA A 115 -16.07 3.24 14.75
N LEU A 116 -15.22 2.62 15.58
CA LEU A 116 -15.31 2.76 17.03
C LEU A 116 -15.12 4.25 17.37
N LYS A 117 -16.17 4.86 17.92
CA LYS A 117 -16.13 6.25 18.39
C LYS A 117 -15.73 6.23 19.86
N PHE A 118 -14.61 6.84 20.18
CA PHE A 118 -14.18 7.07 21.55
C PHE A 118 -14.36 8.54 21.88
N GLU A 119 -15.23 8.84 22.84
CA GLU A 119 -15.29 10.17 23.44
C GLU A 119 -14.22 10.26 24.53
N PHE A 120 -13.22 11.11 24.33
CA PHE A 120 -12.18 11.37 25.32
C PHE A 120 -12.68 12.36 26.37
N GLY A 121 -13.73 11.97 27.10
CA GLY A 121 -14.29 12.76 28.20
C GLY A 121 -13.72 12.38 29.58
N ASN A 122 -13.06 11.23 29.70
CA ASN A 122 -12.53 10.75 30.98
C ASN A 122 -11.29 9.85 30.84
N MET A 123 -10.61 9.62 31.97
CA MET A 123 -9.40 8.79 32.04
C MET A 123 -9.63 7.32 31.73
N ALA A 124 -10.86 6.80 31.87
CA ALA A 124 -11.18 5.41 31.53
C ALA A 124 -11.17 5.19 30.01
N ALA A 125 -11.72 6.14 29.23
CA ALA A 125 -11.65 6.13 27.77
C ALA A 125 -10.20 6.19 27.27
N TYR A 126 -9.37 7.05 27.89
CA TYR A 126 -7.94 7.12 27.59
C TYR A 126 -7.21 5.80 27.92
N ALA A 127 -7.49 5.18 29.07
CA ALA A 127 -6.88 3.93 29.47
C ALA A 127 -7.26 2.75 28.54
N ALA A 128 -8.52 2.69 28.09
CA ALA A 128 -8.99 1.71 27.12
C ALA A 128 -8.30 1.89 25.75
N PHE A 129 -8.26 3.13 25.25
CA PHE A 129 -7.56 3.46 24.00
C PHE A 129 -6.08 3.06 24.04
N ARG A 130 -5.39 3.35 25.14
CA ARG A 130 -3.98 2.97 25.32
C ARG A 130 -3.74 1.45 25.27
N ARG A 131 -4.71 0.63 25.73
CA ARG A 131 -4.61 -0.84 25.66
C ARG A 131 -4.85 -1.35 24.25
N LEU A 132 -5.72 -0.70 23.48
CA LEU A 132 -6.00 -1.07 22.09
C LEU A 132 -4.82 -0.77 21.14
N MET A 133 -4.05 0.28 21.46
CA MET A 133 -2.90 0.73 20.67
C MET A 133 -1.57 0.05 21.03
N ARG A 134 -1.57 -0.91 21.96
CA ARG A 134 -0.40 -1.72 22.35
C ARG A 134 -0.48 -3.10 21.72
#